data_AF-A0A4P9VGS1-F1
#
_entry.id   AF-A0A4P9VGS1-F1
#
_cell.length_a   1.000
_cell.length_b   1.000
_cell.length_c   1.000
_cell.angle_alpha   90.00
_cell.angle_beta   90.00
_cell.angle_gamma   90.00
#
_symmetry.space_group_name_H-M   'P 1'
#
loop_
_entity.id
_entity.type
_entity.pdbx_description
1 polymer ?
#
loop_
_entity_poly.entity_id
_entity_poly.type
_entity_poly.pdbx_seq_one_letter_code
_entity_poly.pdbx_strand_id
1 'polypeptide(L)'
;MEVIKKIFDSINVTLKDRGITLVELSRISRIPKTTLYRHFEQQEKLTLGELEAICKALKIQPLCLAITPDEIRLLDAYRAHNRDAQRNALGLLESTTNIAT
;
A
#
# COMPACT_ATOMS: atom_id res chain seq x y z
N MET A 1 -15.84 11.81 0.53
CA MET A 1 -14.52 12.15 -0.06
C MET A 1 -13.49 12.58 1.01
N GLU A 2 -13.56 12.04 2.23
CA GLU A 2 -12.72 12.49 3.38
C GLU A 2 -11.51 11.58 3.66
N VAL A 3 -11.58 10.29 3.31
CA VAL A 3 -10.55 9.30 3.66
C VAL A 3 -9.26 9.50 2.86
N ILE A 4 -9.38 9.75 1.55
CA ILE A 4 -8.22 10.01 0.66
C ILE A 4 -7.42 11.22 1.17
N LYS A 5 -8.13 12.29 1.56
CA LYS A 5 -7.50 13.50 2.10
C LYS A 5 -6.78 13.22 3.42
N LYS A 6 -7.38 12.44 4.34
CA LYS A 6 -6.74 12.01 5.60
C LYS A 6 -5.48 11.17 5.39
N ILE A 7 -5.48 10.29 4.38
CA ILE A 7 -4.30 9.50 4.02
C ILE A 7 -3.18 10.41 3.53
N PHE A 8 -3.47 11.33 2.60
CA PHE A 8 -2.48 12.29 2.11
C PHE A 8 -1.96 13.21 3.21
N ASP A 9 -2.84 13.72 4.08
CA ASP A 9 -2.44 14.55 5.22
C ASP A 9 -1.53 13.79 6.18
N SER A 10 -1.86 12.52 6.48
CA SER A 10 -1.01 11.67 7.34
C SER A 10 0.35 11.38 6.73
N ILE A 11 0.40 11.13 5.41
CA ILE A 11 1.67 10.95 4.70
C ILE A 11 2.46 12.27 4.70
N ASN A 12 1.82 13.41 4.42
CA ASN A 12 2.46 14.72 4.41
C ASN A 12 3.05 15.10 5.78
N VAL A 13 2.34 14.82 6.87
CA VAL A 13 2.86 15.00 8.23
C VAL A 13 4.09 14.12 8.43
N THR A 14 4.02 12.85 8.07
CA THR A 14 5.15 11.90 8.19
C THR A 14 6.36 12.36 7.37
N LEU A 15 6.14 12.90 6.17
CA LEU A 15 7.19 13.44 5.31
C LEU A 15 7.86 14.67 5.96
N LYS A 16 7.06 15.60 6.48
CA LYS A 16 7.55 16.81 7.15
C LYS A 16 8.33 16.47 8.42
N ASP A 17 7.80 15.60 9.27
CA ASP A 17 8.43 15.20 10.54
C ASP A 17 9.81 14.55 10.32
N ARG A 18 9.98 13.87 9.18
CA ARG A 18 11.23 13.19 8.83
C ARG A 18 12.11 13.98 7.86
N GLY A 19 11.69 15.18 7.47
CA GLY A 19 12.40 15.99 6.47
C GLY A 19 12.53 15.32 5.10
N ILE A 20 11.64 14.39 4.75
CA ILE A 20 11.69 13.64 3.49
C ILE A 20 11.00 14.45 2.40
N THR A 21 11.74 14.77 1.35
CA THR A 21 11.20 15.45 0.16
C THR A 21 10.42 14.47 -0.74
N LEU A 22 9.51 14.97 -1.59
CA LEU A 22 8.85 14.14 -2.61
C LEU A 22 9.85 13.48 -3.58
N VAL A 23 10.99 14.12 -3.81
CA VAL A 23 12.09 13.56 -4.62
C VAL A 23 12.70 12.34 -3.93
N GLU A 24 12.97 12.44 -2.63
CA GLU A 24 13.45 11.31 -1.86
C GLU A 24 12.41 10.21 -1.76
N LEU A 25 11.15 10.57 -1.51
CA LEU A 25 10.03 9.61 -1.48
C LEU A 25 9.97 8.81 -2.77
N SER A 26 10.08 9.46 -3.94
CA SER A 26 10.14 8.79 -5.24
C SER A 26 11.26 7.76 -5.31
N ARG A 27 12.45 8.12 -4.80
CA ARG A 27 13.62 7.22 -4.77
C ARG A 27 13.40 6.02 -3.85
N ILE A 28 12.85 6.23 -2.67
CA ILE A 28 12.69 5.16 -1.66
C ILE A 28 11.46 4.28 -1.91
N SER A 29 10.38 4.81 -2.49
CA SER A 29 9.17 4.06 -2.86
C SER A 29 9.24 3.45 -4.24
N ARG A 30 10.21 3.86 -5.07
CA ARG A 30 10.33 3.52 -6.50
C ARG A 30 9.12 3.98 -7.34
N ILE A 31 8.30 4.89 -6.82
CA ILE A 31 7.21 5.51 -7.57
C ILE A 31 7.77 6.71 -8.32
N PRO A 32 7.49 6.89 -9.62
CA PRO A 32 7.95 8.05 -10.37
C PRO A 32 7.53 9.37 -9.71
N LYS A 33 8.44 10.34 -9.68
CA LYS A 33 8.18 11.68 -9.13
C LYS A 33 6.93 12.31 -9.78
N THR A 34 6.75 12.15 -11.08
CA THR A 34 5.58 12.64 -11.82
C THR A 34 4.26 12.05 -11.29
N THR A 35 4.25 10.76 -10.97
CA THR A 35 3.11 10.08 -10.36
C THR A 35 2.84 10.60 -8.95
N LEU A 36 3.87 10.73 -8.12
CA LEU A 36 3.72 11.32 -6.77
C LEU A 36 3.19 12.76 -6.83
N TYR A 37 3.70 13.61 -7.72
CA TYR A 37 3.17 14.97 -7.86
C TYR A 37 1.69 14.97 -8.25
N ARG A 38 1.27 14.07 -9.14
CA ARG A 38 -0.14 13.92 -9.51
C ARG A 38 -1.01 13.57 -8.31
N HIS A 39 -0.59 12.61 -7.51
CA HIS A 39 -1.33 12.21 -6.31
C HIS A 39 -1.37 13.31 -5.25
N PHE A 40 -0.24 13.95 -4.95
CA PHE A 40 -0.14 14.91 -3.84
C PHE A 40 -0.64 16.31 -4.19
N GLU A 41 -0.49 16.77 -5.44
CA GLU A 41 -0.97 18.10 -5.87
C GLU A 41 -2.39 18.05 -6.47
N GLN A 42 -2.71 17.01 -7.24
CA GLN A 42 -4.04 16.89 -7.89
C GLN A 42 -5.03 16.05 -7.07
N GLN A 43 -4.62 15.56 -5.89
CA GLN A 43 -5.43 14.70 -5.00
C GLN A 43 -5.98 13.46 -5.71
N GLU A 44 -5.28 12.98 -6.73
CA GLU A 44 -5.64 11.74 -7.41
C GLU A 44 -5.54 10.54 -6.46
N LYS A 45 -6.47 9.59 -6.58
CA LYS A 45 -6.53 8.41 -5.74
C LYS A 45 -5.26 7.56 -5.90
N LEU A 46 -4.60 7.26 -4.78
CA LEU A 46 -3.51 6.27 -4.74
C LEU A 46 -4.07 4.88 -4.97
N THR A 47 -3.36 4.07 -5.75
CA THR A 47 -3.62 2.63 -5.78
C THR A 47 -3.14 1.97 -4.49
N LEU A 48 -3.67 0.77 -4.19
CA LEU A 48 -3.22 0.00 -3.01
C LEU A 48 -1.72 -0.35 -3.08
N GLY A 49 -1.20 -0.62 -4.28
CA GLY A 49 0.22 -0.90 -4.48
C GLY A 49 1.11 0.33 -4.24
N GLU A 50 0.69 1.52 -4.67
CA GLU A 50 1.40 2.77 -4.41
C GLU A 50 1.35 3.13 -2.92
N LEU A 51 0.19 2.97 -2.29
CA LEU A 51 0.04 3.16 -0.85
C LEU A 51 0.94 2.22 -0.06
N GLU A 52 1.01 0.94 -0.44
CA GLU A 52 1.93 -0.01 0.19
C GLU A 52 3.40 0.38 -0.01
N ALA A 53 3.78 0.77 -1.23
CA ALA A 53 5.14 1.17 -1.55
C ALA A 53 5.57 2.41 -0.73
N ILE A 54 4.68 3.39 -0.57
CA ILE A 54 4.89 4.56 0.30
C ILE A 54 5.00 4.13 1.76
N CYS A 55 4.08 3.29 2.26
CA CYS A 55 4.13 2.80 3.63
C CYS A 55 5.44 2.07 3.94
N LYS A 56 5.87 1.19 3.04
CA LYS A 56 7.12 0.42 3.15
C LYS A 56 8.34 1.34 3.11
N ALA A 57 8.35 2.31 2.22
CA ALA A 57 9.43 3.28 2.10
C ALA A 57 9.56 4.14 3.35
N LEU A 58 8.42 4.58 3.91
CA LEU A 58 8.36 5.33 5.15
C LEU A 58 8.45 4.46 6.40
N LYS A 59 8.56 3.13 6.27
CA LYS A 59 8.54 2.19 7.42
C LYS A 59 7.37 2.45 8.39
N ILE A 60 6.21 2.80 7.85
CA ILE A 60 4.98 3.01 8.61
C ILE A 60 4.02 1.85 8.36
N GLN A 61 3.27 1.48 9.41
CA GLN A 61 2.17 0.55 9.22
C GLN A 61 1.01 1.30 8.54
N PRO A 62 0.35 0.71 7.55
CA PRO A 62 -0.81 1.31 6.91
C PRO A 62 -1.94 1.65 7.89
N LEU A 63 -2.08 0.88 8.97
CA LEU A 63 -3.01 1.20 10.08
C LEU A 63 -2.76 2.57 10.71
N CYS A 64 -1.53 3.08 10.66
CA CYS A 64 -1.18 4.41 11.18
C CYS A 64 -1.63 5.55 10.26
N LEU A 65 -2.12 5.26 9.04
CA LEU A 65 -2.57 6.28 8.06
C LEU A 65 -4.07 6.58 8.13
N ALA A 66 -4.75 6.21 9.21
CA ALA A 66 -6.20 6.39 9.40
C ALA A 66 -7.03 5.82 8.23
N ILE A 67 -6.71 4.58 7.86
CA ILE A 67 -7.35 3.81 6.80
C ILE A 67 -8.59 3.08 7.38
N THR A 68 -9.67 2.97 6.61
CA THR A 68 -10.86 2.23 7.07
C THR A 68 -10.58 0.73 7.23
N PRO A 69 -11.32 -0.01 8.10
CA PRO A 69 -11.11 -1.45 8.29
C PRO A 69 -11.17 -2.26 6.99
N ASP A 70 -12.03 -1.90 6.04
CA ASP A 70 -12.14 -2.61 4.75
C ASP A 70 -10.93 -2.38 3.85
N GLU A 71 -10.36 -1.18 3.84
CA GLU A 71 -9.13 -0.87 3.11
C GLU A 71 -7.91 -1.57 3.74
N ILE A 72 -7.89 -1.74 5.06
CA ILE A 72 -6.88 -2.57 5.74
C ILE A 72 -6.99 -4.03 5.28
N ARG A 73 -8.22 -4.58 5.22
CA ARG A 73 -8.46 -5.94 4.72
C ARG A 73 -8.02 -6.12 3.27
N LEU A 74 -8.27 -5.13 2.41
CA LEU A 74 -7.83 -5.14 1.01
C LEU A 74 -6.30 -5.09 0.89
N LEU A 75 -5.63 -4.31 1.75
CA LEU A 75 -4.18 -4.21 1.77
C LEU A 75 -3.51 -5.46 2.33
N ASP A 76 -4.10 -6.07 3.36
CA ASP A 76 -3.64 -7.36 3.91
C ASP A 76 -3.88 -8.50 2.91
N ALA A 77 -4.98 -8.48 2.16
CA ALA A 77 -5.18 -9.40 1.04
C ALA A 77 -4.12 -9.20 -0.05
N TYR A 78 -3.85 -7.96 -0.46
CA TYR A 78 -2.78 -7.65 -1.43
C TYR A 78 -1.40 -8.11 -0.98
N ARG A 79 -1.10 -8.00 0.32
CA ARG A 79 0.12 -8.54 0.96
C ARG A 79 0.16 -10.06 0.97
N ALA A 80 -0.94 -10.71 1.31
CA ALA A 80 -1.08 -12.17 1.33
C ALA A 80 -0.89 -12.76 -0.08
N HIS A 81 -1.42 -12.07 -1.11
CA HIS A 81 -1.21 -12.42 -2.51
C HIS A 81 0.23 -12.23 -3.01
N ASN A 82 1.11 -11.54 -2.27
CA ASN A 82 2.50 -11.25 -2.68
C ASN A 82 3.59 -12.05 -1.92
N ARG A 83 3.25 -12.87 -0.91
CA ARG A 83 4.24 -13.76 -0.25
C ARG A 83 3.89 -15.24 -0.25
N ASP A 84 2.63 -15.62 -0.13
CA ASP A 84 2.22 -17.02 -0.02
C ASP A 84 1.68 -17.63 -1.33
N ALA A 85 1.37 -16.79 -2.32
CA ALA A 85 0.91 -17.22 -3.64
C ALA A 85 1.98 -17.96 -4.47
N GLN A 86 3.28 -17.80 -4.17
CA GLN A 86 4.34 -18.53 -4.88
C GLN A 86 4.59 -19.95 -4.36
N ARG A 87 4.15 -20.30 -3.14
CA ARG A 87 4.58 -21.57 -2.52
C ARG A 87 3.45 -22.43 -1.95
N ASN A 88 2.34 -21.85 -1.51
CA ASN A 88 1.26 -22.63 -0.86
C ASN A 88 -0.05 -22.69 -1.66
N ALA A 89 -0.29 -21.80 -2.62
CA ALA A 89 -1.52 -21.83 -3.41
C ALA A 89 -1.61 -23.05 -4.36
N LEU A 90 -0.49 -23.52 -4.92
CA LEU A 90 -0.46 -24.72 -5.77
C LEU A 90 -0.67 -26.02 -4.97
N GLY A 91 -0.03 -26.17 -3.81
CA GLY A 91 -0.15 -27.40 -3.01
C GLY A 91 -1.50 -27.59 -2.32
N LEU A 92 -2.19 -26.50 -1.96
CA LEU A 92 -3.52 -26.57 -1.34
C LEU A 92 -4.62 -26.88 -2.36
N LEU A 93 -4.56 -26.34 -3.58
CA LEU A 93 -5.57 -26.60 -4.61
C LEU A 93 -5.48 -28.01 -5.22
N GLU A 94 -4.28 -28.60 -5.33
CA GLU A 94 -4.15 -30.00 -5.77
C GLU A 94 -4.66 -31.00 -4.72
N SER A 95 -4.52 -30.69 -3.43
CA SER A 95 -4.88 -31.62 -2.35
C SER A 95 -6.39 -31.63 -2.03
N THR A 96 -7.10 -30.52 -2.25
CA THR A 96 -8.55 -30.44 -1.96
C THR A 96 -9.44 -30.96 -3.08
N THR A 97 -8.90 -31.17 -4.29
CA THR A 97 -9.68 -31.65 -5.43
C THR A 97 -9.79 -33.19 -5.48
N ASN A 98 -9.03 -33.91 -4.66
CA ASN A 98 -9.00 -35.39 -4.63
C ASN A 98 -9.70 -36.03 -3.42
N ILE A 99 -10.41 -35.27 -2.57
CA ILE A 99 -11.17 -35.82 -1.45
C ILE A 99 -12.63 -35.37 -1.53
N ALA A 100 -13.27 -35.68 -2.65
CA ALA A 100 -14.72 -35.68 -2.80
C ALA A 100 -15.07 -36.73 -3.86
N THR A 101 -14.92 -38.01 -3.52
CA THR A 101 -15.60 -39.11 -4.21
C THR A 101 -15.98 -40.17 -3.19
#